data_AF-A0A248VZW3-F1
#
_entry.id   AF-A0A248VZW3-F1
#
_cell.length_a   1.000
_cell.length_b   1.000
_cell.length_c   1.000
_cell.angle_alpha   90.00
_cell.angle_beta   90.00
_cell.angle_gamma   90.00
#
_symmetry.space_group_name_H-M   'P 1'
#
loop_
_entity.id
_entity.type
_entity.pdbx_description
1 polymer ?
#
loop_
_entity_poly.entity_id
_entity_poly.type
_entity_poly.pdbx_seq_one_letter_code
_entity_poly.pdbx_strand_id
1 'polypeptide(L)'
;MKKHIQAAQIVVGALALVAASQAFAVDTGASSLNSMHSWVMLWIPAACILGIVAIGAGIFFHLIKFHQVVNPVLGLIIIGSASAIVGFFGLV
;
A
#
# COMPACT_ATOMS: atom_id res chain seq x y z
N MET A 1 -31.97 -41.04 25.31
CA MET A 1 -31.17 -40.93 24.07
C MET A 1 -31.77 -39.98 23.03
N LYS A 2 -33.03 -40.13 22.57
CA LYS A 2 -33.65 -39.22 21.58
C LYS A 2 -33.60 -37.71 21.93
N LYS A 3 -33.82 -37.34 23.20
CA LYS A 3 -33.79 -35.93 23.65
C LYS A 3 -32.42 -35.27 23.55
N HIS A 4 -31.33 -36.02 23.75
CA HIS A 4 -29.96 -35.50 23.63
C HIS A 4 -29.55 -35.31 22.17
N ILE A 5 -30.02 -36.19 21.27
CA ILE A 5 -29.79 -36.08 19.82
C ILE A 5 -30.51 -34.83 19.28
N GLN A 6 -31.74 -34.60 19.72
CA GLN A 6 -32.52 -33.42 19.31
C GLN A 6 -31.88 -32.11 19.81
N ALA A 7 -31.37 -32.08 21.04
CA ALA A 7 -30.62 -30.94 21.56
C ALA A 7 -29.33 -30.69 20.76
N ALA A 8 -28.58 -31.75 20.42
CA ALA A 8 -27.37 -31.63 19.61
C ALA A 8 -27.65 -31.07 18.19
N GLN A 9 -28.74 -31.51 17.56
CA GLN A 9 -29.14 -31.00 16.25
C GLN A 9 -29.53 -29.51 16.29
N ILE A 10 -30.20 -29.07 17.36
CA ILE A 10 -30.55 -27.66 17.54
C ILE A 10 -29.28 -26.81 17.74
N VAL A 11 -28.33 -27.30 18.54
CA VAL A 11 -27.06 -26.60 18.78
C VAL A 11 -26.23 -26.49 17.50
N VAL A 12 -26.13 -27.57 16.72
CA VAL A 12 -25.41 -27.56 15.43
C VAL A 12 -26.12 -26.64 14.42
N GLY A 13 -27.45 -26.66 14.36
CA GLY A 13 -28.22 -25.75 13.50
C GLY A 13 -28.06 -24.27 13.90
N ALA A 14 -28.06 -23.97 15.20
CA ALA A 14 -27.80 -22.62 15.70
C ALA A 14 -26.37 -22.16 15.41
N LEU A 15 -25.37 -23.04 15.57
CA LEU A 15 -23.98 -22.73 15.26
C LEU A 15 -23.77 -22.51 13.75
N ALA A 16 -24.45 -23.29 12.90
CA ALA A 16 -24.41 -23.13 11.45
C ALA A 16 -25.05 -21.81 11.00
N LEU A 17 -26.15 -21.39 11.64
CA LEU A 17 -26.79 -20.10 11.38
C LEU A 17 -25.91 -18.92 11.83
N VAL A 18 -25.26 -19.03 13.00
CA VAL A 18 -24.28 -18.05 13.45
C VAL A 18 -23.11 -18.01 12.47
N ALA A 19 -22.55 -19.15 12.08
CA ALA A 19 -21.45 -19.25 11.12
C ALA A 19 -21.79 -18.65 9.75
N ALA A 20 -23.00 -18.90 9.26
CA ALA A 20 -23.51 -18.28 8.04
C ALA A 20 -23.64 -16.76 8.18
N SER A 21 -24.14 -16.25 9.32
CA SER A 21 -24.25 -14.80 9.54
C SER A 21 -22.90 -14.08 9.51
N GLN A 22 -21.81 -14.73 9.96
CA GLN A 22 -20.45 -14.17 9.88
C GLN A 22 -19.94 -14.13 8.43
N ALA A 23 -20.30 -15.11 7.60
CA ALA A 23 -19.91 -15.15 6.19
C ALA A 23 -20.61 -14.05 5.35
N PHE A 24 -21.84 -13.67 5.70
CA PHE A 24 -22.55 -12.54 5.08
C PHE A 24 -22.20 -11.18 5.71
N ALA A 25 -21.69 -11.15 6.96
CA ALA A 25 -21.27 -9.93 7.63
C ALA A 25 -19.84 -9.47 7.27
N VAL A 26 -19.02 -10.34 6.67
CA VAL A 26 -17.74 -9.94 6.07
C VAL A 26 -18.00 -9.55 4.63
N ASP A 27 -18.21 -8.25 4.40
CA ASP A 27 -18.26 -7.65 3.05
C ASP A 27 -16.87 -7.74 2.39
N THR A 28 -16.56 -8.96 1.92
CA THR A 28 -15.32 -9.32 1.22
C THR A 28 -15.22 -8.57 -0.11
N GLY A 29 -16.36 -8.17 -0.69
CA GLY A 29 -16.42 -7.33 -1.89
C GLY A 29 -15.93 -5.91 -1.63
N ALA A 30 -16.53 -5.20 -0.66
CA ALA A 30 -16.07 -3.87 -0.29
C ALA A 30 -14.64 -3.86 0.24
N SER A 31 -14.26 -4.87 1.02
CA SER A 31 -12.90 -5.00 1.58
C SER A 31 -11.84 -5.25 0.49
N SER A 32 -12.15 -6.09 -0.51
CA SER A 32 -11.25 -6.36 -1.63
C SER A 32 -11.14 -5.16 -2.56
N LEU A 33 -12.25 -4.49 -2.89
CA LEU A 33 -12.23 -3.27 -3.71
C LEU A 33 -11.47 -2.13 -3.03
N ASN A 34 -11.66 -1.94 -1.72
CA ASN A 34 -10.91 -0.94 -0.97
C ASN A 34 -9.42 -1.26 -0.89
N SER A 35 -9.07 -2.54 -0.74
CA SER A 35 -7.67 -2.99 -0.76
C SER A 35 -7.02 -2.76 -2.13
N MET A 36 -7.73 -3.08 -3.21
CA MET A 36 -7.27 -2.82 -4.58
C MET A 36 -7.12 -1.32 -4.85
N HIS A 37 -8.10 -0.51 -4.44
CA HIS A 37 -8.05 0.94 -4.60
C HIS A 37 -6.86 1.55 -3.86
N SER A 38 -6.64 1.14 -2.60
CA SER A 38 -5.49 1.59 -1.80
C SER A 38 -4.16 1.15 -2.40
N TRP A 39 -4.09 -0.08 -2.93
CA TRP A 39 -2.90 -0.59 -3.60
C TRP A 39 -2.57 0.23 -4.86
N VAL A 40 -3.56 0.48 -5.71
CA VAL A 40 -3.40 1.28 -6.94
C VAL A 40 -2.97 2.72 -6.62
N MET A 41 -3.61 3.35 -5.64
CA MET A 41 -3.30 4.72 -5.21
C MET A 41 -1.90 4.85 -4.60
N LEU A 42 -1.33 3.79 -4.05
CA LEU A 42 0.04 3.80 -3.51
C LEU A 42 1.08 3.49 -4.59
N TRP A 43 0.89 2.39 -5.31
CA TRP A 43 1.92 1.82 -6.17
C TRP A 43 2.03 2.51 -7.52
N ILE A 44 0.94 3.03 -8.09
CA ILE A 44 1.03 3.78 -9.36
C ILE A 44 1.84 5.06 -9.18
N PRO A 45 1.56 5.95 -8.20
CA PRO A 45 2.40 7.13 -7.99
C PRO A 45 3.85 6.77 -7.66
N ALA A 46 4.07 5.74 -6.84
CA ALA A 46 5.42 5.28 -6.52
C ALA A 46 6.19 4.84 -7.79
N ALA A 47 5.56 4.07 -8.68
CA ALA A 47 6.17 3.64 -9.94
C ALA A 47 6.49 4.83 -10.86
N CYS A 48 5.60 5.83 -10.96
CA CYS A 48 5.87 7.05 -11.72
C CYS A 48 7.07 7.84 -11.16
N ILE A 49 7.15 8.00 -9.84
CA ILE A 49 8.26 8.69 -9.17
C ILE A 49 9.58 7.98 -9.48
N LEU A 50 9.62 6.66 -9.30
CA LEU A 50 10.83 5.87 -9.58
C LEU A 50 11.23 5.93 -11.06
N GLY A 51 10.25 5.91 -11.97
CA GLY A 51 10.51 6.05 -13.41
C GLY A 51 11.14 7.39 -13.77
N ILE A 52 10.61 8.49 -13.25
CA ILE A 52 11.15 9.84 -13.48
C ILE A 52 12.58 9.95 -12.92
N VAL A 53 12.81 9.47 -11.69
CA VAL A 53 14.14 9.48 -11.07
C VAL A 53 15.14 8.66 -11.88
N ALA A 54 14.76 7.46 -12.34
CA ALA A 54 15.64 6.60 -13.13
C ALA A 54 16.01 7.23 -14.48
N ILE A 55 15.04 7.81 -15.19
CA ILE A 55 15.30 8.51 -16.46
C ILE A 55 16.20 9.73 -16.23
N GLY A 56 15.89 10.54 -15.21
CA GLY A 56 16.71 11.70 -14.84
C GLY A 56 18.15 11.30 -14.53
N ALA A 57 18.34 10.30 -13.66
CA ALA A 57 19.66 9.79 -13.31
C ALA A 57 20.39 9.21 -14.54
N GLY A 58 19.70 8.47 -15.41
CA GLY A 58 20.27 7.93 -16.65
C GLY A 58 20.78 9.02 -17.59
N ILE A 59 20.02 10.11 -17.76
CA ILE A 59 20.45 11.28 -18.54
C ILE A 59 21.67 11.96 -17.89
N PHE A 60 21.66 12.13 -16.56
CA PHE A 60 22.79 12.68 -15.84
C PHE A 60 24.07 11.85 -16.03
N PHE A 61 23.98 10.53 -15.93
CA PHE A 61 25.12 9.63 -16.17
C PHE A 61 25.58 9.63 -17.63
N HIS A 62 24.68 9.84 -18.58
CA HIS A 62 25.03 9.91 -19.99
C HIS A 62 25.79 11.21 -20.35
N LEU A 63 25.42 12.34 -19.72
CA LEU A 63 25.96 13.66 -20.06
C LEU A 63 27.20 14.06 -19.25
N ILE A 64 27.39 13.49 -18.04
CA ILE A 64 28.42 13.93 -17.10
C ILE A 64 29.62 12.98 -17.08
N LYS A 65 30.84 13.54 -17.16
CA LYS A 65 32.09 12.80 -16.95
C LYS A 65 32.20 12.37 -15.48
N PHE A 66 32.67 11.15 -15.23
CA PHE A 66 32.71 10.53 -13.88
C PHE A 66 33.33 11.42 -12.78
N HIS A 67 34.34 12.23 -13.13
CA HIS A 67 34.98 13.19 -12.21
C HIS A 67 34.02 14.29 -11.69
N GLN A 68 32.99 14.67 -12.45
CA GLN A 68 32.03 15.72 -12.10
C GLN A 68 30.76 15.20 -11.43
N VAL A 69 30.67 13.90 -11.15
CA VAL A 69 29.51 13.28 -10.48
C VAL A 69 29.28 13.83 -9.07
N VAL A 70 30.31 14.38 -8.41
CA VAL A 70 30.17 14.93 -7.06
C VAL A 70 29.21 16.12 -6.99
N ASN A 71 29.19 16.96 -8.04
CA ASN A 71 28.36 18.17 -8.09
C ASN A 71 26.85 17.88 -8.13
N PRO A 72 26.33 17.04 -9.04
CA PRO A 72 24.92 16.69 -9.05
C PRO A 72 24.50 15.90 -7.81
N VAL A 73 25.37 15.05 -7.24
CA VAL A 73 25.09 14.33 -5.99
C VAL A 73 24.90 15.31 -4.83
N LEU A 74 25.78 16.30 -4.68
CA LEU A 74 25.63 17.33 -3.66
C LEU A 74 24.32 18.12 -3.85
N GLY A 75 23.99 18.45 -5.11
CA GLY A 75 22.72 19.10 -5.46
C GLY A 75 21.51 18.27 -5.03
N LEU A 76 21.49 16.96 -5.30
CA LEU A 76 20.40 16.06 -4.89
C LEU A 76 20.25 15.98 -3.37
N ILE A 77 21.36 15.96 -2.62
CA ILE A 77 21.34 15.96 -1.15
C ILE A 77 20.73 17.26 -0.61
N ILE A 78 21.14 18.41 -1.16
CA ILE A 78 20.62 19.72 -0.74
C ILE A 78 19.13 19.83 -1.03
N ILE A 79 18.70 19.46 -2.25
CA ILE A 79 17.30 19.49 -2.66
C ILE A 79 16.47 18.56 -1.75
N GLY A 80 16.92 17.32 -1.54
CA GLY A 80 16.22 16.38 -0.66
C GLY A 80 16.11 16.87 0.78
N SER A 81 17.17 17.49 1.30
CA SER A 81 17.18 18.09 2.64
C SER A 81 16.20 19.26 2.75
N ALA A 82 16.16 20.14 1.76
CA ALA A 82 15.21 21.24 1.71
C ALA A 82 13.75 20.76 1.66
N SER A 83 13.47 19.75 0.83
CA SER A 83 12.14 19.12 0.74
C SER A 83 11.69 18.50 2.07
N ALA A 84 12.60 17.83 2.78
CA ALA A 84 12.32 17.25 4.08
C ALA A 84 11.99 18.32 5.14
N ILE A 85 12.70 19.46 5.10
CA ILE A 85 12.43 20.60 5.98
C ILE A 85 11.04 21.20 5.70
N VAL A 86 10.71 21.45 4.43
CA VAL A 86 9.38 21.97 4.03
C VAL A 86 8.26 21.00 4.45
N GLY A 87 8.46 19.69 4.26
CA GLY A 87 7.53 18.66 4.71
C GLY A 87 7.39 18.60 6.23
N PHE A 88 8.47 18.81 6.99
CA PHE A 88 8.44 18.83 8.45
C PHE A 88 7.62 20.00 9.01
N PHE A 89 7.63 21.15 8.32
CA PHE A 89 6.80 22.31 8.68
C PHE A 89 5.35 22.22 8.14
N GLY A 90 4.96 21.12 7.50
CA GLY A 90 3.60 20.92 7.00
C GLY A 90 3.21 21.86 5.86
N LEU A 91 4.19 22.42 5.14
CA LEU A 91 3.98 23.32 3.99
C LEU A 91 3.80 22.55 2.67
N VAL A 92 3.17 21.36 2.73
CA VAL A 92 2.91 20.48 1.58
C VAL A 92 1.45 20.09 1.57
#